data_AF-A0A1T4NDS5-F1
#
_entry.id   AF-A0A1T4NDS5-F1
#
_cell.length_a   1.000
_cell.length_b   1.000
_cell.length_c   1.000
_cell.angle_alpha   90.00
_cell.angle_beta   90.00
_cell.angle_gamma   90.00
#
_symmetry.space_group_name_H-M   'P 1'
#
loop_
_entity.id
_entity.type
_entity.pdbx_description
1 polymer ?
#
loop_
_entity_poly.entity_id
_entity_poly.type
_entity_poly.pdbx_seq_one_letter_code
_entity_poly.pdbx_strand_id
1 'polypeptide(L)'
;MLKSKKKVSFIYYEERAKLLTSLYKNLSLYYSEMANLLTHFEALTEQVFSNSDSVEIMYRNISIYRKQVDEEVLYARLYLNDDESNELMVFHQKLARISNGIVDIYFEHKNLREEYKDKEKNDSLQIMFMGEFSEVVKRNKVEQALDFLYEEGQENIESLKAVLKKTLVEN
;
A
#
# COMPACT_ATOMS: atom_id res chain seq x y z
N MET A 1 -41.08 -5.88 20.63
CA MET A 1 -40.44 -5.79 19.28
C MET A 1 -39.65 -4.50 19.03
N LEU A 2 -40.06 -3.32 19.51
CA LEU A 2 -39.31 -2.06 19.28
C LEU A 2 -37.94 -1.99 19.99
N LYS A 3 -37.79 -2.58 21.20
CA LYS A 3 -36.52 -2.61 21.94
C LYS A 3 -35.45 -3.50 21.30
N SER A 4 -35.82 -4.61 20.66
CA SER A 4 -34.87 -5.50 19.98
C SER A 4 -34.37 -4.89 18.67
N LYS A 5 -35.24 -4.22 17.91
CA LYS A 5 -34.86 -3.50 16.67
C LYS A 5 -33.85 -2.37 16.93
N LYS A 6 -34.03 -1.59 18.02
CA LYS A 6 -33.05 -0.55 18.43
C LYS A 6 -31.69 -1.13 18.84
N LYS A 7 -31.66 -2.32 19.43
CA LYS A 7 -30.41 -3.00 19.82
C LYS A 7 -29.65 -3.52 18.60
N VAL A 8 -30.35 -4.06 17.61
CA VAL A 8 -29.74 -4.55 16.36
C VAL A 8 -29.18 -3.39 15.51
N SER A 9 -29.90 -2.28 15.40
CA SER A 9 -29.40 -1.10 14.66
C SER A 9 -28.15 -0.51 15.30
N PHE A 10 -28.10 -0.43 16.64
CA PHE A 10 -26.92 0.04 17.36
C PHE A 10 -25.68 -0.84 17.11
N ILE A 11 -25.83 -2.16 17.19
CA ILE A 11 -24.73 -3.11 16.91
C ILE A 11 -24.25 -2.97 15.47
N TYR A 12 -25.16 -2.82 14.50
CA TYR A 12 -24.80 -2.62 13.10
C TYR A 12 -23.91 -1.39 12.89
N TYR A 13 -24.26 -0.24 13.48
CA TYR A 13 -23.49 0.98 13.31
C TYR A 13 -22.15 0.95 14.06
N GLU A 14 -22.10 0.31 15.23
CA GLU A 14 -20.84 0.14 15.97
C GLU A 14 -19.84 -0.73 15.19
N GLU A 15 -20.29 -1.87 14.65
CA GLU A 15 -19.44 -2.76 13.85
C GLU A 15 -19.03 -2.10 12.52
N ARG A 16 -19.93 -1.35 11.87
CA ARG A 16 -19.61 -0.53 10.69
C ARG A 16 -18.51 0.48 10.98
N ALA A 17 -18.61 1.23 12.08
CA ALA A 17 -17.62 2.23 12.45
C ALA A 17 -16.25 1.61 12.76
N LYS A 18 -16.21 0.49 13.47
CA LYS A 18 -14.97 -0.26 13.76
C LYS A 18 -14.29 -0.72 12.47
N LEU A 19 -15.04 -1.36 11.58
CA LEU A 19 -14.51 -1.87 10.33
C LEU A 19 -13.97 -0.74 9.44
N LEU A 20 -14.75 0.33 9.23
CA LEU A 20 -14.32 1.45 8.39
C LEU A 20 -13.11 2.20 8.99
N THR A 21 -13.02 2.29 10.31
CA THR A 21 -11.84 2.85 10.99
C THR A 21 -10.60 1.99 10.77
N SER A 22 -10.74 0.67 10.90
CA SER A 22 -9.65 -0.28 10.69
C SER A 22 -9.18 -0.27 9.23
N LEU A 23 -10.12 -0.33 8.30
CA LEU A 23 -9.86 -0.23 6.86
C LEU A 23 -9.13 1.07 6.52
N TYR A 24 -9.61 2.22 6.99
CA TYR A 24 -8.94 3.49 6.75
C TYR A 24 -7.49 3.48 7.25
N LYS A 25 -7.26 2.98 8.47
CA LYS A 25 -5.93 2.89 9.05
C LYS A 25 -5.01 2.00 8.23
N ASN A 26 -5.44 0.77 7.93
CA ASN A 26 -4.60 -0.20 7.23
C ASN A 26 -4.36 0.20 5.78
N LEU A 27 -5.36 0.77 5.11
CA LEU A 27 -5.23 1.33 3.76
C LEU A 27 -4.23 2.49 3.73
N SER A 28 -4.29 3.40 4.71
CA SER A 28 -3.35 4.52 4.82
C SER A 28 -1.91 4.05 5.05
N LEU A 29 -1.73 3.05 5.92
CA LEU A 29 -0.41 2.45 6.17
C LEU A 29 0.11 1.69 4.96
N TYR A 30 -0.73 0.87 4.32
CA TYR A 30 -0.39 0.13 3.12
C TYR A 30 0.08 1.07 2.00
N TYR A 31 -0.70 2.12 1.76
CA TYR A 31 -0.38 3.16 0.80
C TYR A 31 0.95 3.86 1.12
N SER A 32 1.15 4.29 2.36
CA SER A 32 2.36 5.01 2.79
C SER A 32 3.61 4.15 2.64
N GLU A 33 3.56 2.89 3.07
CA GLU A 33 4.70 1.97 2.95
C GLU A 33 5.05 1.70 1.48
N MET A 34 4.06 1.59 0.59
CA MET A 34 4.31 1.45 -0.84
C MET A 34 5.02 2.68 -1.42
N ALA A 35 4.52 3.89 -1.12
CA ALA A 35 5.16 5.13 -1.57
C ALA A 35 6.60 5.25 -1.05
N ASN A 36 6.81 4.97 0.24
CA ASN A 36 8.13 5.02 0.87
C ASN A 36 9.10 4.03 0.22
N LEU A 37 8.68 2.80 -0.03
CA LEU A 37 9.54 1.78 -0.64
C LEU A 37 9.87 2.11 -2.10
N LEU A 38 8.89 2.57 -2.88
CA LEU A 38 9.12 3.00 -4.26
C LEU A 38 10.07 4.20 -4.33
N THR A 39 9.89 5.19 -3.47
CA THR A 39 10.82 6.33 -3.35
C THR A 39 12.23 5.86 -3.00
N HIS A 40 12.34 4.88 -2.11
CA HIS A 40 13.64 4.30 -1.76
C HIS A 40 14.27 3.56 -2.94
N PHE A 41 13.48 2.84 -3.74
CA PHE A 41 13.97 2.20 -4.97
C PHE A 41 14.45 3.21 -6.01
N GLU A 42 13.76 4.34 -6.20
CA GLU A 42 14.26 5.41 -7.07
C GLU A 42 15.59 5.97 -6.56
N ALA A 43 15.68 6.26 -5.26
CA ALA A 43 16.88 6.80 -4.65
C ALA A 43 18.10 5.86 -4.79
N LEU A 44 17.88 4.53 -4.77
CA LEU A 44 18.91 3.52 -5.02
C LEU A 44 19.47 3.54 -6.45
N THR A 45 18.75 4.12 -7.42
CA THR A 45 19.25 4.25 -8.80
C THR A 45 20.25 5.40 -8.96
N GLU A 46 20.26 6.35 -8.01
CA GLU A 46 21.09 7.55 -8.07
C GLU A 46 22.16 7.60 -6.99
N GLN A 47 21.98 6.86 -5.89
CA GLN A 47 22.86 6.91 -4.72
C GLN A 47 23.19 5.51 -4.20
N VAL A 48 24.41 5.36 -3.70
CA VAL A 48 24.88 4.15 -3.04
C VAL A 48 24.31 4.11 -1.62
N PHE A 49 23.14 3.50 -1.42
CA PHE A 49 22.63 3.24 -0.07
C PHE A 49 23.07 1.87 0.46
N SER A 50 23.65 1.87 1.65
CA SER A 50 24.14 0.68 2.35
C SER A 50 23.08 -0.08 3.15
N ASN A 51 21.82 0.37 3.21
CA ASN A 51 20.83 -0.22 4.12
C ASN A 51 19.89 -1.21 3.42
N SER A 52 20.29 -2.48 3.34
CA SER A 52 19.39 -3.58 2.94
C SER A 52 18.26 -3.80 3.94
N ASP A 53 18.52 -3.57 5.22
CA ASP A 53 17.58 -3.86 6.31
C ASP A 53 16.31 -3.01 6.24
N SER A 54 16.40 -1.78 5.73
CA SER A 54 15.23 -0.91 5.55
C SER A 54 14.28 -1.42 4.46
N VAL A 55 14.83 -1.96 3.35
CA VAL A 55 14.04 -2.49 2.24
C VAL A 55 13.24 -3.73 2.68
N GLU A 56 13.86 -4.64 3.41
CA GLU A 56 13.19 -5.86 3.87
C GLU A 56 12.08 -5.57 4.89
N ILE A 57 12.30 -4.61 5.80
CA ILE A 57 11.29 -4.18 6.76
C ILE A 57 10.08 -3.54 6.03
N MET A 58 10.33 -2.60 5.12
CA MET A 58 9.25 -1.96 4.35
C MET A 58 8.44 -2.97 3.53
N TYR A 59 9.13 -3.88 2.82
CA TYR A 59 8.47 -4.94 2.05
C TYR A 59 7.61 -5.86 2.93
N ARG A 60 8.11 -6.23 4.12
CA ARG A 60 7.36 -7.03 5.08
C ARG A 60 6.11 -6.30 5.58
N ASN A 61 6.22 -5.01 5.88
CA ASN A 61 5.10 -4.18 6.29
C ASN A 61 4.01 -4.14 5.21
N ILE A 62 4.40 -3.89 3.94
CA ILE A 62 3.50 -3.91 2.79
C ILE A 62 2.75 -5.25 2.71
N SER A 63 3.45 -6.37 2.89
CA SER A 63 2.85 -7.71 2.86
C SER A 63 1.83 -7.92 3.98
N ILE A 64 2.10 -7.42 5.19
CA ILE A 64 1.18 -7.48 6.32
C ILE A 64 -0.06 -6.64 6.06
N TYR A 65 0.13 -5.38 5.66
CA TYR A 65 -0.98 -4.46 5.42
C TYR A 65 -1.84 -4.86 4.24
N ARG A 66 -1.24 -5.40 3.16
CA ARG A 66 -1.99 -5.97 2.03
C ARG A 66 -3.00 -7.00 2.50
N LYS A 67 -2.56 -7.98 3.29
CA LYS A 67 -3.45 -9.03 3.80
C LYS A 67 -4.60 -8.47 4.62
N GLN A 68 -4.32 -7.50 5.49
CA GLN A 68 -5.34 -6.86 6.32
C GLN A 68 -6.35 -6.07 5.46
N VAL A 69 -5.86 -5.32 4.47
CA VAL A 69 -6.68 -4.56 3.53
C VAL A 69 -7.54 -5.50 2.68
N ASP A 70 -6.99 -6.58 2.13
CA ASP A 70 -7.73 -7.58 1.33
C ASP A 70 -8.93 -8.14 2.13
N GLU A 71 -8.69 -8.51 3.39
CA GLU A 71 -9.74 -9.00 4.30
C GLU A 71 -10.78 -7.93 4.61
N GLU A 72 -10.35 -6.71 4.95
CA GLU A 72 -11.24 -5.62 5.35
C GLU A 72 -12.06 -5.06 4.19
N VAL A 73 -11.50 -4.99 2.97
CA VAL A 73 -12.23 -4.59 1.76
C VAL A 73 -13.36 -5.58 1.48
N LEU A 74 -13.14 -6.88 1.66
CA LEU A 74 -14.19 -7.89 1.48
C LEU A 74 -15.34 -7.67 2.46
N TYR A 75 -15.05 -7.39 3.72
CA TYR A 75 -16.07 -7.13 4.74
C TYR A 75 -16.76 -5.77 4.57
N ALA A 76 -16.05 -4.74 4.10
CA ALA A 76 -16.58 -3.39 3.95
C ALA A 76 -17.79 -3.34 3.01
N ARG A 77 -17.84 -4.26 2.03
CA ARG A 77 -18.98 -4.42 1.11
C ARG A 77 -20.32 -4.67 1.80
N LEU A 78 -20.32 -5.19 3.04
CA LEU A 78 -21.55 -5.40 3.81
C LEU A 78 -22.11 -4.11 4.42
N TYR A 79 -21.31 -3.04 4.43
CA TYR A 79 -21.59 -1.82 5.18
C TYR A 79 -21.50 -0.54 4.33
N LEU A 80 -21.13 -0.68 3.05
CA LEU A 80 -21.08 0.38 2.06
C LEU A 80 -22.27 0.24 1.10
N ASN A 81 -22.69 1.36 0.51
CA ASN A 81 -23.61 1.27 -0.63
C ASN A 81 -22.88 0.78 -1.89
N ASP A 82 -23.64 0.47 -2.94
CA ASP A 82 -23.07 -0.12 -4.17
C ASP A 82 -22.02 0.79 -4.82
N ASP A 83 -22.24 2.11 -4.84
CA ASP A 83 -21.30 3.07 -5.44
C ASP A 83 -20.00 3.15 -4.63
N GLU A 84 -20.09 3.34 -3.31
CA GLU A 84 -18.95 3.35 -2.38
C GLU A 84 -18.15 2.04 -2.43
N SER A 85 -18.85 0.90 -2.49
CA SER A 85 -18.23 -0.42 -2.61
C SER A 85 -17.49 -0.56 -3.95
N ASN A 86 -18.08 -0.09 -5.05
CA ASN A 86 -17.45 -0.17 -6.36
C ASN A 86 -16.20 0.72 -6.45
N GLU A 87 -16.26 1.94 -5.95
CA GLU A 87 -15.12 2.87 -5.88
C GLU A 87 -13.97 2.27 -5.06
N LEU A 88 -14.26 1.74 -3.87
CA LEU A 88 -13.28 1.07 -3.02
C LEU A 88 -12.62 -0.12 -3.73
N MET A 89 -13.41 -0.95 -4.43
CA MET A 89 -12.89 -2.10 -5.16
C MET A 89 -11.98 -1.69 -6.32
N VAL A 90 -12.35 -0.66 -7.09
CA VAL A 90 -11.52 -0.14 -8.18
C VAL A 90 -10.20 0.42 -7.64
N PHE A 91 -10.26 1.20 -6.57
CA PHE A 91 -9.06 1.72 -5.90
C PHE A 91 -8.17 0.60 -5.38
N HIS A 92 -8.74 -0.37 -4.67
CA HIS A 92 -8.04 -1.52 -4.14
C HIS A 92 -7.35 -2.34 -5.24
N GLN A 93 -8.01 -2.56 -6.39
CA GLN A 93 -7.41 -3.25 -7.53
C GLN A 93 -6.20 -2.51 -8.11
N LYS A 94 -6.24 -1.17 -8.16
CA LYS A 94 -5.07 -0.36 -8.58
C LYS A 94 -3.91 -0.53 -7.60
N LEU A 95 -4.16 -0.44 -6.29
CA LEU A 95 -3.14 -0.68 -5.25
C LEU A 95 -2.54 -2.09 -5.34
N ALA A 96 -3.37 -3.11 -5.56
CA ALA A 96 -2.91 -4.49 -5.70
C ALA A 96 -1.95 -4.67 -6.89
N ARG A 97 -2.18 -3.96 -8.00
CA ARG A 97 -1.27 -3.98 -9.16
C ARG A 97 0.07 -3.35 -8.82
N ILE A 98 0.08 -2.20 -8.15
CA ILE A 98 1.31 -1.54 -7.70
C ILE A 98 2.09 -2.43 -6.74
N SER A 99 1.39 -3.04 -5.78
CA SER A 99 2.00 -3.96 -4.83
C SER A 99 2.62 -5.19 -5.50
N ASN A 100 2.04 -5.71 -6.58
CA ASN A 100 2.67 -6.79 -7.34
C ASN A 100 3.96 -6.31 -8.03
N GLY A 101 3.97 -5.10 -8.61
CA GLY A 101 5.20 -4.51 -9.15
C GLY A 101 6.28 -4.31 -8.09
N ILE A 102 5.91 -3.93 -6.87
CA ILE A 102 6.83 -3.86 -5.73
C ILE A 102 7.44 -5.21 -5.39
N VAL A 103 6.67 -6.31 -5.44
CA VAL A 103 7.17 -7.67 -5.22
C VAL A 103 8.26 -8.00 -6.25
N ASP A 104 7.99 -7.71 -7.53
CA ASP A 104 8.94 -7.95 -8.62
C ASP A 104 10.24 -7.15 -8.42
N ILE A 105 10.13 -5.85 -8.09
CA ILE A 105 11.30 -5.00 -7.83
C ILE A 105 12.08 -5.49 -6.61
N TYR A 106 11.40 -5.87 -5.52
CA TYR A 106 12.04 -6.33 -4.28
C TYR A 106 12.91 -7.57 -4.50
N PHE A 107 12.39 -8.58 -5.20
CA PHE A 107 13.15 -9.81 -5.45
C PHE A 107 14.34 -9.57 -6.38
N GLU A 108 14.19 -8.69 -7.36
CA GLU A 108 15.28 -8.32 -8.27
C GLU A 108 16.35 -7.51 -7.54
N HIS A 109 15.96 -6.55 -6.70
CA HIS A 109 16.87 -5.85 -5.79
C HIS A 109 17.65 -6.85 -4.93
N LYS A 110 16.97 -7.84 -4.34
CA LYS A 110 17.59 -8.88 -3.50
C LYS A 110 18.57 -9.75 -4.28
N ASN A 111 18.21 -10.16 -5.49
CA ASN A 111 19.07 -10.98 -6.35
C ASN A 111 20.33 -10.21 -6.76
N LEU A 112 20.17 -8.97 -7.24
CA LEU A 112 21.28 -8.10 -7.60
C LEU A 112 22.19 -7.85 -6.39
N ARG A 113 21.62 -7.54 -5.21
CA ARG A 113 22.40 -7.39 -3.97
C ARG A 113 23.28 -8.60 -3.67
N GLU A 114 22.75 -9.81 -3.78
CA GLU A 114 23.54 -11.04 -3.54
C GLU A 114 24.63 -11.23 -4.60
N GLU A 115 24.36 -10.90 -5.87
CA GLU A 115 25.36 -10.97 -6.95
C GLU A 115 26.55 -10.02 -6.73
N TYR A 116 26.28 -8.82 -6.20
CA TYR A 116 27.29 -7.79 -5.96
C TYR A 116 27.83 -7.74 -4.50
N LYS A 117 27.35 -8.62 -3.62
CA LYS A 117 27.58 -8.64 -2.16
C LYS A 117 29.04 -8.63 -1.72
N ASP A 118 29.88 -9.45 -2.34
CA ASP A 118 31.30 -9.58 -1.97
C ASP A 118 32.18 -8.43 -2.47
N LYS A 119 31.56 -7.40 -3.08
CA LYS A 119 32.27 -6.36 -3.83
C LYS A 119 31.75 -4.96 -3.56
N GLU A 120 31.03 -4.76 -2.45
CA GLU A 120 30.47 -3.46 -2.03
C GLU A 120 31.51 -2.34 -1.83
N LYS A 121 32.82 -2.63 -1.84
CA LYS A 121 33.91 -1.62 -1.77
C LYS A 121 34.47 -1.23 -3.14
N ASN A 122 33.92 -1.74 -4.23
CA ASN A 122 34.38 -1.46 -5.59
C ASN A 122 33.35 -0.57 -6.31
N ASP A 123 33.72 0.70 -6.51
CA ASP A 123 32.89 1.72 -7.15
C ASP A 123 32.36 1.29 -8.52
N SER A 124 33.13 0.54 -9.31
CA SER A 124 32.69 0.08 -10.64
C SER A 124 31.53 -0.92 -10.55
N LEU A 125 31.50 -1.74 -9.51
CA LEU A 125 30.44 -2.73 -9.29
C LEU A 125 29.20 -2.12 -8.66
N GLN A 126 29.36 -1.07 -7.86
CA GLN A 126 28.23 -0.26 -7.42
C GLN A 126 27.56 0.42 -8.61
N ILE A 127 28.33 0.97 -9.57
CA ILE A 127 27.78 1.58 -10.79
C ILE A 127 27.03 0.53 -11.64
N MET A 128 27.57 -0.69 -11.78
CA MET A 128 26.89 -1.77 -12.50
C MET A 128 25.57 -2.15 -11.82
N PHE A 129 25.57 -2.35 -10.49
CA PHE A 129 24.36 -2.58 -9.71
C PHE A 129 23.32 -1.48 -9.93
N MET A 130 23.71 -0.21 -9.82
CA MET A 130 22.79 0.93 -9.99
C MET A 130 22.20 0.97 -11.40
N GLY A 131 23.02 0.71 -12.43
CA GLY A 131 22.58 0.65 -13.82
C GLY A 131 21.55 -0.46 -14.05
N GLU A 132 21.84 -1.69 -13.59
CA GLU A 132 20.93 -2.82 -13.72
C GLU A 132 19.65 -2.61 -12.91
N PHE A 133 19.77 -2.08 -11.69
CA PHE A 133 18.61 -1.78 -10.85
C PHE A 133 17.76 -0.64 -11.41
N SER A 134 18.35 0.37 -12.05
CA SER A 134 17.63 1.44 -12.76
C SER A 134 16.73 0.87 -13.86
N GLU A 135 17.19 -0.13 -14.60
CA GLU A 135 16.37 -0.80 -15.62
C GLU A 135 15.21 -1.60 -14.99
N VAL A 136 15.42 -2.19 -13.80
CA VAL A 136 14.35 -2.84 -13.01
C VAL A 136 13.30 -1.82 -12.56
N VAL A 137 13.71 -0.63 -12.12
CA VAL A 137 12.80 0.45 -11.70
C VAL A 137 11.99 0.96 -12.90
N LYS A 138 12.64 1.25 -14.03
CA LYS A 138 11.99 1.74 -15.26
C LYS A 138 10.97 0.74 -15.83
N ARG A 139 11.35 -0.53 -15.98
CA ARG A 139 10.44 -1.55 -16.56
C ARG A 139 9.20 -1.79 -15.71
N ASN A 140 9.31 -1.56 -14.39
CA ASN A 140 8.20 -1.66 -13.45
C ASN A 140 7.42 -0.35 -13.26
N LYS A 141 7.74 0.70 -14.05
CA LYS A 141 6.93 1.93 -14.11
C LYS A 141 6.80 2.64 -12.75
N VAL A 142 7.89 2.68 -11.98
CA VAL A 142 7.89 3.22 -10.62
C VAL A 142 7.41 4.68 -10.55
N GLU A 143 7.87 5.54 -11.45
CA GLU A 143 7.43 6.95 -11.53
C GLU A 143 5.90 7.05 -11.67
N GLN A 144 5.30 6.31 -12.60
CA GLN A 144 3.84 6.30 -12.78
C GLN A 144 3.09 5.70 -11.57
N ALA A 145 3.71 4.75 -10.87
CA ALA A 145 3.14 4.22 -9.63
C ALA A 145 3.18 5.26 -8.50
N LEU A 146 4.26 6.05 -8.41
CA LEU A 146 4.38 7.15 -7.46
C LEU A 146 3.41 8.29 -7.78
N ASP A 147 3.26 8.67 -9.05
CA ASP A 147 2.27 9.67 -9.49
C ASP A 147 0.86 9.26 -9.05
N PHE A 148 0.48 8.01 -9.34
CA PHE A 148 -0.81 7.47 -8.89
C PHE A 148 -0.95 7.55 -7.38
N LEU A 149 0.09 7.18 -6.63
CA LEU A 149 0.03 7.21 -5.19
C LEU A 149 -0.19 8.66 -4.74
N TYR A 150 0.67 9.60 -5.11
CA TYR A 150 0.63 10.98 -4.63
C TYR A 150 -0.59 11.78 -5.08
N GLU A 151 -1.14 11.49 -6.25
CA GLU A 151 -2.30 12.23 -6.78
C GLU A 151 -3.61 11.49 -6.48
N GLU A 152 -3.87 10.37 -7.17
CA GLU A 152 -5.15 9.66 -7.11
C GLU A 152 -5.33 8.91 -5.78
N GLY A 153 -4.27 8.31 -5.24
CA GLY A 153 -4.36 7.46 -4.07
C GLY A 153 -4.69 8.25 -2.79
N GLN A 154 -4.17 9.46 -2.68
CA GLN A 154 -4.46 10.34 -1.56
C GLN A 154 -5.94 10.82 -1.57
N GLU A 155 -6.48 11.14 -2.75
CA GLU A 155 -7.89 11.52 -2.90
C GLU A 155 -8.85 10.38 -2.52
N ASN A 156 -8.52 9.14 -2.89
CA ASN A 156 -9.31 7.97 -2.53
C ASN A 156 -9.31 7.70 -1.01
N ILE A 157 -8.16 7.89 -0.35
CA ILE A 157 -8.05 7.75 1.12
C ILE A 157 -8.88 8.84 1.84
N GLU A 158 -8.83 10.09 1.37
CA GLU A 158 -9.63 11.17 1.94
C GLU A 158 -11.14 10.98 1.69
N SER A 159 -11.52 10.36 0.57
CA SER A 159 -12.92 9.99 0.30
C SER A 159 -13.43 8.94 1.30
N LEU A 160 -12.64 7.91 1.61
CA LEU A 160 -12.98 6.92 2.64
C LEU A 160 -13.12 7.57 4.03
N LYS A 161 -12.24 8.52 4.35
CA LYS A 161 -12.32 9.30 5.60
C LYS A 161 -13.59 10.15 5.67
N ALA A 162 -14.09 10.66 4.55
CA ALA A 162 -15.37 11.37 4.49
C ALA A 162 -16.55 10.42 4.78
N VAL A 163 -16.55 9.20 4.23
CA VAL A 163 -17.55 8.16 4.53
C VAL A 163 -17.52 7.78 6.02
N LEU A 164 -16.32 7.63 6.59
CA LEU A 164 -16.15 7.36 8.02
C LEU A 164 -16.72 8.50 8.89
N LYS A 165 -16.44 9.76 8.55
CA LYS A 165 -16.98 10.92 9.27
C LYS A 165 -18.51 10.95 9.27
N LYS A 166 -19.15 10.71 8.11
CA LYS A 166 -20.62 10.63 8.02
C LYS A 166 -21.15 9.52 8.94
N THR A 167 -20.53 8.34 8.88
CA THR A 167 -20.89 7.19 9.72
C THR A 167 -20.82 7.48 11.23
N LEU A 168 -19.84 8.28 11.65
CA LEU A 168 -19.64 8.63 13.07
C LEU A 168 -20.52 9.79 13.55
N VAL A 169 -21.00 10.66 12.65
CA VAL A 169 -21.81 11.85 12.99
C VAL A 169 -23.33 11.57 12.90
N GLU A 170 -23.73 10.68 12.00
CA GLU A 170 -25.15 10.29 11.82
C GLU A 170 -25.66 9.31 12.89
N ASN A 171 -24.81 8.90 13.84
CA ASN A 171 -25.10 7.96 14.92
C ASN A 171 -24.75 8.54 16.30
#